data_AF-A0A7Z9Q716-F1
#
_entry.id   AF-A0A7Z9Q716-F1
#
_cell.length_a   1.000
_cell.length_b   1.000
_cell.length_c   1.000
_cell.angle_alpha   90.00
_cell.angle_beta   90.00
_cell.angle_gamma   90.00
#
_symmetry.space_group_name_H-M   'P 1'
#
loop_
_entity.id
_entity.type
_entity.pdbx_description
1 polymer ?
#
loop_
_entity_poly.entity_id
_entity_poly.type
_entity_poly.pdbx_seq_one_letter_code
_entity_poly.pdbx_strand_id
1 'polypeptide(L)'
;SGAAKYVQSALNYGHEIGSKTIYLTCTAKPFYPANVDLTIFVDVGPEIITGSTRMKAGTATKMVLNMISTATMIRLGKVYGNLMVDLMAVNEKLVDRGIRIIQDFTNLNFKDSHRILVAAKMSVKTALVMVKKDCNLDVAEKLLLDANGFLRDVID
;
A
#
# COMPACT_ATOMS: atom_id res chain seq x y z
N SER A 1 -18.60 16.56 6.15
CA SER A 1 -19.79 17.00 6.90
C SER A 1 -19.66 16.71 8.38
N GLY A 2 -19.13 15.54 8.77
CA GLY A 2 -19.12 15.14 10.18
C GLY A 2 -20.52 14.87 10.74
N ALA A 3 -21.52 14.65 9.87
CA ALA A 3 -22.94 14.56 10.23
C ALA A 3 -23.54 13.17 10.00
N ALA A 4 -22.73 12.18 9.61
CA ALA A 4 -23.21 10.82 9.41
C ALA A 4 -23.20 10.07 10.75
N LYS A 5 -24.38 9.84 11.34
CA LYS A 5 -24.52 9.03 12.58
C LYS A 5 -23.90 7.65 12.43
N TYR A 6 -24.05 7.02 11.26
CA TYR A 6 -23.43 5.73 10.94
C TYR A 6 -21.92 5.71 11.23
N VAL A 7 -21.18 6.73 10.77
CA VAL A 7 -19.73 6.83 10.97
C VAL A 7 -19.41 7.05 12.44
N GLN A 8 -20.14 7.94 13.11
CA GLN A 8 -19.91 8.24 14.52
C GLN A 8 -20.17 7.03 15.42
N SER A 9 -21.25 6.28 15.18
CA SER A 9 -21.55 5.07 15.96
C SER A 9 -20.51 3.98 15.73
N ALA A 10 -20.02 3.79 14.49
CA ALA A 10 -18.94 2.85 14.21
C ALA A 10 -17.62 3.24 14.90
N LEU A 11 -17.28 4.53 14.93
CA LEU A 11 -16.08 5.03 15.60
C LEU A 11 -16.17 4.84 17.12
N ASN A 12 -17.31 5.18 17.73
CA ASN A 12 -17.50 5.00 19.17
C ASN A 12 -17.44 3.52 19.56
N TYR A 13 -18.13 2.64 18.82
CA TYR A 13 -18.07 1.20 19.06
C TYR A 13 -16.64 0.65 18.90
N GLY A 14 -15.92 1.09 17.86
CA GLY A 14 -14.52 0.72 17.66
C GLY A 14 -13.65 1.10 18.87
N HIS A 15 -13.86 2.29 19.42
CA HIS A 15 -13.19 2.74 20.64
C HIS A 15 -13.58 1.89 21.87
N GLU A 16 -14.87 1.58 22.05
CA GLU A 16 -15.37 0.76 23.16
C GLU A 16 -14.74 -0.64 23.19
N ILE A 17 -14.50 -1.24 22.01
CA ILE A 17 -13.85 -2.56 21.91
C ILE A 17 -12.31 -2.48 21.89
N GLY A 18 -11.73 -1.29 22.10
CA GLY A 18 -10.27 -1.10 22.16
C GLY A 18 -9.56 -1.07 20.80
N SER A 19 -10.28 -0.93 19.69
CA SER A 19 -9.67 -0.71 18.38
C SER A 19 -9.15 0.71 18.26
N LYS A 20 -8.04 0.89 17.53
CA LYS A 20 -7.56 2.23 17.17
C LYS A 20 -8.50 2.88 16.18
N THR A 21 -8.95 4.09 16.47
CA THR A 21 -9.94 4.80 15.65
C THR A 21 -9.42 6.14 15.16
N ILE A 22 -9.69 6.45 13.89
CA ILE A 22 -9.31 7.70 13.24
C ILE A 22 -10.55 8.34 12.61
N TYR A 23 -10.84 9.59 12.95
CA TYR A 23 -11.90 10.35 12.31
C TYR A 23 -11.34 11.25 11.20
N LEU A 24 -11.55 10.88 9.93
CA LEU A 24 -11.24 11.72 8.78
C LEU A 24 -12.43 12.64 8.43
N THR A 25 -12.20 13.95 8.45
CA THR A 25 -13.24 14.97 8.20
C THR A 25 -12.71 16.15 7.39
N CYS A 26 -13.58 16.76 6.58
CA CYS A 26 -13.32 18.05 5.92
C CYS A 26 -14.11 19.20 6.57
N THR A 27 -14.43 19.05 7.85
CA THR A 27 -15.17 20.03 8.64
C THR A 27 -14.49 20.16 9.99
N ALA A 28 -14.03 21.36 10.34
CA ALA A 28 -13.22 21.62 11.54
C ALA A 28 -13.94 21.22 12.83
N LYS A 29 -15.26 21.40 12.87
CA LYS A 29 -16.14 20.93 13.96
C LYS A 29 -17.16 19.95 13.37
N PRO A 30 -16.95 18.63 13.49
CA PRO A 30 -17.94 17.65 13.08
C PRO A 30 -19.27 17.88 13.79
N PHE A 31 -20.38 17.72 13.06
CA PHE A 31 -21.73 17.85 13.64
C PHE A 31 -21.98 16.81 14.74
N TYR A 32 -21.49 15.58 14.53
CA TYR A 32 -21.43 14.53 15.55
C TYR A 32 -19.97 14.28 15.92
N PRO A 33 -19.51 14.74 17.09
CA PRO A 33 -18.22 14.32 17.61
C PRO A 33 -18.23 12.82 17.93
N ALA A 34 -17.08 12.18 17.80
CA ALA A 34 -16.84 10.77 18.11
C ALA A 34 -15.62 10.66 19.02
N ASN A 35 -15.60 9.66 19.90
CA ASN A 35 -14.44 9.36 20.72
C ASN A 35 -13.43 8.58 19.88
N VAL A 36 -12.32 9.23 19.52
CA VAL A 36 -11.30 8.67 18.62
C VAL A 36 -9.89 8.97 19.09
N ASP A 37 -8.95 8.10 18.76
CA ASP A 37 -7.52 8.31 19.07
C ASP A 37 -6.92 9.47 18.26
N LEU A 38 -7.41 9.68 17.03
CA LEU A 38 -6.90 10.72 16.14
C LEU A 38 -8.03 11.30 15.29
N THR A 39 -8.03 12.63 15.13
CA THR A 39 -8.84 13.29 14.10
C THR A 39 -7.93 13.85 13.02
N ILE A 40 -8.19 13.47 11.76
CA ILE A 40 -7.55 14.06 10.58
C ILE A 40 -8.56 15.05 9.99
N PHE A 41 -8.30 16.33 10.21
CA PHE A 41 -9.07 17.41 9.59
C PHE A 41 -8.34 17.94 8.36
N VAL A 42 -9.02 17.92 7.20
CA VAL A 42 -8.51 18.51 5.96
C VAL A 42 -9.41 19.67 5.56
N ASP A 43 -8.91 20.90 5.70
CA ASP A 43 -9.64 22.08 5.23
C ASP A 43 -9.60 22.16 3.70
N VAL A 44 -10.77 22.06 3.09
CA VAL A 44 -10.95 22.19 1.65
C VAL A 44 -11.78 23.42 1.27
N GLY A 45 -12.28 24.17 2.25
CA GLY A 45 -13.23 25.27 2.06
C GLY A 45 -14.58 24.86 1.42
N PRO A 46 -15.44 25.84 1.08
CA PRO A 46 -16.74 25.60 0.46
C PRO A 46 -16.63 24.97 -0.92
N GLU A 47 -17.51 24.03 -1.25
CA GLU A 47 -17.58 23.43 -2.59
C GLU A 47 -18.14 24.42 -3.62
N ILE A 48 -17.70 24.31 -4.87
CA ILE A 48 -18.20 25.17 -5.97
C ILE A 48 -19.70 24.96 -6.23
N ILE A 49 -20.16 23.71 -6.10
CA ILE A 49 -21.58 23.39 -5.98
C ILE A 49 -21.84 23.17 -4.50
N THR A 50 -22.62 24.06 -3.89
CA THR A 50 -22.92 24.02 -2.45
C THR A 50 -23.38 22.62 -2.02
N GLY A 51 -22.65 22.02 -1.09
CA GLY A 51 -22.95 20.70 -0.52
C GLY A 51 -22.49 19.50 -1.35
N SER A 52 -21.97 19.68 -2.57
CA SER A 52 -21.47 18.59 -3.42
C SER A 52 -20.09 18.09 -2.97
N THR A 53 -20.03 17.47 -1.78
CA THR A 53 -18.78 17.03 -1.14
C THR A 53 -18.06 15.90 -1.87
N ARG A 54 -18.66 15.31 -2.93
CA ARG A 54 -17.95 14.39 -3.83
C ARG A 54 -16.79 15.05 -4.60
N MET A 55 -16.71 16.39 -4.56
CA MET A 55 -15.71 17.20 -5.24
C MET A 55 -14.45 17.33 -4.38
N LYS A 56 -14.15 18.50 -3.80
CA LYS A 56 -12.87 18.72 -3.10
C LYS A 56 -12.74 17.81 -1.88
N ALA A 57 -13.79 17.67 -1.07
CA ALA A 57 -13.74 16.80 0.11
C ALA A 57 -13.53 15.32 -0.27
N GLY A 58 -14.16 14.85 -1.36
CA GLY A 58 -13.97 13.50 -1.90
C GLY A 58 -12.53 13.28 -2.39
N THR A 59 -11.97 14.22 -3.15
CA THR A 59 -10.58 14.17 -3.61
C THR A 59 -9.60 14.19 -2.42
N ALA A 60 -9.82 15.07 -1.43
CA ALA A 60 -9.00 15.12 -0.22
C ALA A 60 -9.04 13.79 0.55
N THR A 61 -10.23 13.21 0.73
CA THR A 61 -10.41 11.91 1.38
C THR A 61 -9.62 10.81 0.65
N LYS A 62 -9.71 10.76 -0.68
CA LYS A 62 -8.93 9.82 -1.50
C LYS A 62 -7.43 9.99 -1.29
N MET A 63 -6.93 11.22 -1.30
CA MET A 63 -5.49 11.48 -1.12
C MET A 63 -5.01 11.01 0.26
N VAL A 64 -5.75 11.30 1.34
CA VAL A 64 -5.40 10.85 2.68
C VAL A 64 -5.41 9.32 2.78
N LEU A 65 -6.44 8.65 2.26
CA LEU A 65 -6.51 7.19 2.29
C LEU A 65 -5.39 6.54 1.45
N ASN A 66 -5.03 7.15 0.32
CA ASN A 66 -3.88 6.72 -0.48
C ASN A 66 -2.57 6.89 0.30
N MET A 67 -2.39 7.99 1.03
CA MET A 67 -1.19 8.21 1.85
C MET A 67 -1.09 7.18 2.97
N ILE A 68 -2.18 6.94 3.73
CA ILE A 68 -2.22 5.97 4.83
C ILE A 68 -1.86 4.58 4.32
N SER A 69 -2.55 4.10 3.29
CA SER A 69 -2.33 2.75 2.75
C SER A 69 -0.93 2.60 2.14
N THR A 70 -0.50 3.56 1.32
CA THR A 70 0.82 3.51 0.66
C THR A 70 1.96 3.59 1.67
N ALA A 71 1.93 4.53 2.61
CA ALA A 71 2.95 4.67 3.64
C ALA A 71 3.02 3.42 4.54
N THR A 72 1.86 2.83 4.88
CA THR A 72 1.80 1.57 5.63
C THR A 72 2.47 0.44 4.85
N MET A 73 2.14 0.25 3.57
CA MET A 73 2.71 -0.82 2.75
C MET A 73 4.23 -0.63 2.53
N ILE A 74 4.72 0.61 2.39
CA ILE A 74 6.16 0.90 2.36
C ILE A 74 6.81 0.45 3.67
N ARG A 75 6.25 0.80 4.83
CA ARG A 75 6.77 0.40 6.15
C ARG A 75 6.71 -1.11 6.40
N LEU A 76 5.83 -1.83 5.70
CA LEU A 76 5.73 -3.30 5.75
C LEU A 76 6.63 -4.00 4.72
N GLY A 77 7.59 -3.31 4.09
CA GLY A 77 8.55 -3.91 3.17
C GLY A 77 7.95 -4.34 1.82
N LYS A 78 6.78 -3.81 1.44
CA LYS A 78 6.10 -4.13 0.17
C LYS A 78 6.68 -3.38 -1.03
N VAL A 79 7.51 -2.37 -0.76
CA VAL A 79 8.17 -1.50 -1.73
C VAL A 79 9.67 -1.54 -1.48
N TYR A 80 10.46 -1.52 -2.55
CA TYR A 80 11.92 -1.37 -2.48
C TYR A 80 12.33 -0.16 -3.32
N GLY A 81 12.99 0.83 -2.72
CA GLY A 81 13.18 2.14 -3.35
C GLY A 81 11.82 2.77 -3.67
N ASN A 82 11.53 2.96 -4.96
CA ASN A 82 10.23 3.40 -5.48
C ASN A 82 9.49 2.29 -6.26
N LEU A 83 9.97 1.05 -6.22
CA LEU A 83 9.43 -0.08 -6.97
C LEU A 83 8.47 -0.91 -6.12
N MET A 84 7.30 -1.21 -6.67
CA MET A 84 6.33 -2.14 -6.08
C MET A 84 6.78 -3.57 -6.32
N VAL A 85 7.63 -4.09 -5.42
CA VAL A 85 8.25 -5.42 -5.55
C VAL A 85 7.37 -6.55 -5.04
N ASP A 86 6.44 -6.29 -4.12
CA ASP A 86 5.45 -7.28 -3.65
C ASP A 86 4.31 -7.45 -4.67
N LEU A 87 4.69 -7.80 -5.90
CA LEU A 87 3.82 -7.93 -7.06
C LEU A 87 3.77 -9.39 -7.50
N MET A 88 2.54 -9.91 -7.62
CA MET A 88 2.26 -11.17 -8.30
C MET A 88 1.82 -10.89 -9.74
N ALA A 89 2.54 -11.46 -10.70
CA ALA A 89 2.26 -11.28 -12.12
C ALA A 89 1.13 -12.21 -12.61
N VAL A 90 -0.12 -11.82 -12.33
CA VAL A 90 -1.33 -12.64 -12.60
C VAL A 90 -2.04 -12.34 -13.93
N ASN A 91 -1.55 -11.36 -14.70
CA ASN A 91 -2.05 -11.03 -16.04
C ASN A 91 -0.92 -10.45 -16.88
N GLU A 92 -1.09 -10.41 -18.20
CA GLU A 92 -0.06 -9.98 -19.16
C GLU A 92 0.57 -8.63 -18.82
N LYS A 93 -0.25 -7.64 -18.41
CA LYS A 93 0.25 -6.32 -17.99
C LYS A 93 1.15 -6.42 -16.76
N LEU A 94 0.82 -7.26 -15.78
CA LEU A 94 1.63 -7.44 -14.58
C LEU A 94 2.85 -8.32 -14.83
N VAL A 95 2.79 -9.25 -15.80
CA VAL A 95 3.95 -10.01 -16.29
C VAL A 95 4.97 -9.06 -16.92
N ASP A 96 4.54 -8.24 -17.88
CA ASP A 96 5.41 -7.25 -18.52
C ASP A 96 6.00 -6.27 -17.49
N ARG A 97 5.20 -5.76 -16.55
CA ARG A 97 5.69 -4.93 -15.46
C ARG A 97 6.72 -5.65 -14.58
N GLY A 98 6.45 -6.90 -14.20
CA GLY A 98 7.33 -7.68 -13.34
C GLY A 98 8.68 -7.94 -14.02
N ILE A 99 8.67 -8.26 -15.31
CA ILE A 99 9.88 -8.41 -16.12
C ILE A 99 10.67 -7.11 -16.14
N ARG A 100 10.04 -5.96 -16.41
CA ARG A 100 10.73 -4.66 -16.40
C ARG A 100 11.37 -4.36 -15.06
N ILE A 101 10.68 -4.61 -13.95
CA ILE A 101 11.25 -4.43 -12.60
C ILE A 101 12.49 -5.31 -12.41
N ILE A 102 12.46 -6.57 -12.87
CA ILE A 102 13.62 -7.46 -12.81
C ILE A 102 14.77 -6.93 -13.68
N GLN A 103 14.48 -6.45 -14.89
CA GLN A 103 15.48 -5.88 -15.80
C GLN A 103 16.07 -4.57 -15.27
N ASP A 104 15.28 -3.71 -14.63
CA ASP A 104 15.76 -2.45 -14.05
C ASP A 104 16.68 -2.69 -12.85
N PHE A 105 16.50 -3.82 -12.16
CA PHE A 105 17.21 -4.15 -10.93
C PHE A 105 18.41 -5.10 -11.14
N THR A 106 18.46 -5.74 -12.29
CA THR A 106 19.46 -6.75 -12.67
C THR A 106 20.03 -6.38 -14.04
N ASN A 107 20.95 -7.17 -14.58
CA ASN A 107 21.43 -6.98 -15.96
C ASN A 107 20.85 -8.04 -16.91
N LEU A 108 19.73 -8.66 -16.54
CA LEU A 108 19.11 -9.71 -17.33
C LEU A 108 18.39 -9.14 -18.54
N ASN A 109 18.46 -9.86 -19.66
CA ASN A 109 17.60 -9.57 -20.81
C ASN A 109 16.15 -10.01 -20.54
N PHE A 110 15.25 -9.69 -21.47
CA PHE A 110 13.83 -10.01 -21.35
C PHE A 110 13.57 -11.50 -21.15
N LYS A 111 14.25 -12.36 -21.92
CA LYS A 111 14.04 -13.82 -21.90
C LYS A 111 14.47 -14.42 -20.56
N ASP A 112 15.63 -14.00 -20.04
CA ASP A 112 16.11 -14.45 -18.74
C ASP A 112 15.27 -13.91 -17.58
N SER A 113 14.82 -12.66 -17.67
CA SER A 113 13.93 -12.04 -16.70
C SER A 113 12.56 -12.74 -16.65
N HIS A 114 12.01 -13.10 -17.81
CA HIS A 114 10.79 -13.90 -17.87
C HIS A 114 10.99 -15.29 -17.25
N ARG A 115 12.11 -15.96 -17.59
CA ARG A 115 12.42 -17.29 -17.05
C ARG A 115 12.54 -17.27 -15.52
N ILE A 116 13.24 -16.28 -14.96
CA ILE A 116 13.38 -16.18 -13.51
C ILE A 116 12.05 -15.81 -12.83
N LEU A 117 11.22 -14.96 -13.44
CA LEU A 117 9.88 -14.66 -12.93
C LEU A 117 9.01 -15.91 -12.86
N VAL A 118 9.05 -16.77 -13.87
CA VAL A 118 8.35 -18.07 -13.86
C VAL A 118 8.91 -19.00 -12.79
N ALA A 119 10.24 -19.09 -12.67
CA ALA A 119 10.89 -19.90 -11.62
C ALA A 119 10.53 -19.41 -10.21
N ALA A 120 10.31 -18.11 -10.05
CA ALA A 120 9.85 -17.46 -8.83
C ALA A 120 8.32 -17.56 -8.61
N LYS A 121 7.62 -18.45 -9.33
CA LYS A 121 6.16 -18.60 -9.28
C LYS A 121 5.41 -17.27 -9.47
N MET A 122 5.89 -16.44 -10.38
CA MET A 122 5.34 -15.12 -10.72
C MET A 122 5.47 -14.05 -9.63
N SER A 123 6.27 -14.29 -8.58
CA SER A 123 6.62 -13.30 -7.55
C SER A 123 7.84 -12.48 -7.98
N VAL A 124 7.66 -11.18 -8.16
CA VAL A 124 8.77 -10.28 -8.52
C VAL A 124 9.79 -10.19 -7.39
N LYS A 125 9.34 -10.02 -6.14
CA LYS A 125 10.22 -9.95 -4.97
C LYS A 125 11.12 -11.18 -4.85
N THR A 126 10.54 -12.37 -5.00
CA THR A 126 11.29 -13.63 -4.93
C THR A 126 12.27 -13.77 -6.09
N ALA A 127 11.86 -13.39 -7.31
CA ALA A 127 12.74 -13.38 -8.48
C ALA A 127 13.99 -12.51 -8.25
N LEU A 128 13.82 -11.32 -7.66
CA LEU A 128 14.94 -10.43 -7.35
C LEU A 128 15.94 -11.07 -6.38
N VAL A 129 15.46 -11.77 -5.35
CA VAL A 129 16.32 -12.50 -4.40
C VAL A 129 17.05 -13.65 -5.09
N MET A 130 16.35 -14.45 -5.90
CA MET A 130 16.95 -15.56 -6.65
C MET A 130 18.12 -15.07 -7.52
N VAL A 131 17.96 -13.94 -8.22
CA VAL A 131 19.04 -13.37 -9.04
C VAL A 131 20.18 -12.81 -8.19
N LYS A 132 19.88 -12.04 -7.13
CA LYS A 132 20.93 -11.36 -6.35
C LYS A 132 21.74 -12.31 -5.46
N LYS A 133 21.14 -13.40 -4.99
CA LYS A 133 21.80 -14.40 -4.15
C LYS A 133 22.21 -15.66 -4.89
N ASP A 134 21.98 -15.72 -6.20
CA ASP A 134 22.25 -16.86 -7.07
C ASP A 134 21.72 -18.17 -6.44
N CYS A 135 20.43 -18.18 -6.11
CA CYS A 135 19.81 -19.27 -5.36
C CYS A 135 18.49 -19.73 -5.96
N ASN A 136 18.05 -20.92 -5.57
CA ASN A 136 16.77 -21.49 -5.99
C ASN A 136 15.59 -20.86 -5.24
N LEU A 137 14.38 -21.22 -5.65
CA LEU A 137 13.13 -20.71 -5.09
C LEU A 137 13.03 -20.91 -3.57
N ASP A 138 13.27 -22.14 -3.10
CA ASP A 138 13.07 -22.49 -1.69
C ASP A 138 14.03 -21.71 -0.78
N VAL A 139 15.28 -21.52 -1.22
CA VAL A 139 16.25 -20.70 -0.51
C VAL A 139 15.83 -19.22 -0.53
N ALA A 140 15.38 -18.70 -1.66
CA ALA A 140 14.93 -17.31 -1.78
C ALA A 140 13.70 -17.02 -0.89
N GLU A 141 12.71 -17.91 -0.87
CA GLU A 141 11.54 -17.81 0.01
C GLU A 141 11.93 -17.85 1.48
N LYS A 142 12.87 -18.74 1.85
CA LYS A 142 13.39 -18.81 3.21
C LYS A 142 14.12 -17.52 3.63
N LEU A 143 15.01 -16.99 2.78
CA LEU A 143 15.72 -15.73 3.05
C LEU A 143 14.74 -14.57 3.25
N LEU A 144 13.69 -14.49 2.43
CA LEU A 144 12.64 -13.49 2.60
C LEU A 144 11.86 -13.68 3.90
N LEU A 145 11.54 -14.93 4.27
CA LEU A 145 10.83 -15.23 5.50
C LEU A 145 11.65 -14.81 6.73
N ASP A 146 12.93 -15.19 6.75
CA ASP A 146 13.87 -14.87 7.84
C ASP A 146 14.06 -13.34 7.98
N ALA A 147 13.92 -12.60 6.88
CA ALA A 147 13.93 -11.13 6.84
C ALA A 147 12.54 -10.47 6.99
N ASN A 148 11.51 -11.19 7.45
CA ASN A 148 10.14 -10.69 7.59
C ASN A 148 9.55 -10.05 6.30
N GLY A 149 10.02 -10.50 5.14
CA GLY A 149 9.60 -10.02 3.82
C GLY A 149 10.22 -8.69 3.38
N PHE A 150 11.17 -8.13 4.15
CA PHE A 150 11.92 -6.93 3.79
C PHE A 150 13.01 -7.28 2.78
N LEU A 151 12.80 -6.87 1.53
CA LEU A 151 13.74 -7.19 0.45
C LEU A 151 15.13 -6.63 0.73
N ARG A 152 15.22 -5.38 1.23
CA ARG A 152 16.48 -4.68 1.54
C ARG A 152 17.40 -5.52 2.43
N ASP A 153 16.86 -6.10 3.49
CA ASP A 153 17.65 -6.86 4.48
C ASP A 153 18.18 -8.18 3.91
N VAL A 154 17.66 -8.61 2.75
CA VAL A 154 18.16 -9.78 2.04
C VAL A 154 19.22 -9.38 1.02
N ILE A 155 18.96 -8.38 0.17
CA ILE A 155 19.78 -8.14 -1.04
C ILE A 155 20.85 -7.07 -0.90
N ASP A 156 20.75 -6.19 0.10
CA ASP A 156 21.78 -5.20 0.45
C ASP A 156 22.70 -5.75 1.56
#